data_AF-V4YA29-F1
#
_entry.id   AF-V4YA29-F1
#
_cell.length_a   1.000
_cell.length_b   1.000
_cell.length_c   1.000
_cell.angle_alpha   90.00
_cell.angle_beta   90.00
_cell.angle_gamma   90.00
#
_symmetry.space_group_name_H-M   'P 1'
#
loop_
_entity.id
_entity.type
_entity.pdbx_description
1 polymer ?
#
loop_
_entity_poly.entity_id
_entity_poly.type
_entity_poly.pdbx_seq_one_letter_code
_entity_poly.pdbx_strand_id
1 'polypeptide(L)'
;MISVGDVVTARLLEAGRQPDVAAIDGRTEREPIDDEIDAILDGLTGRRVRVENESATLSESLLTAIRDGVHGETDDPVTISVDGEEDLAALPAIVLAETGSSVVYGQPGEGMVHVAVDDAVTATARDLLARFDGDTDAALAILDADGPD
;
A
#
# COMPACT_ATOMS: atom_id res chain seq x y z
N MET A 1 2.71 -8.55 -6.35
CA MET A 1 1.35 -8.05 -6.06
C MET A 1 1.42 -7.23 -4.78
N ILE A 2 0.76 -6.08 -4.80
CA ILE A 2 0.67 -5.17 -3.66
C ILE A 2 -0.78 -5.15 -3.17
N SER A 3 -0.99 -5.19 -1.85
CA SER A 3 -2.30 -4.96 -1.24
C SER A 3 -2.31 -3.70 -0.38
N VAL A 4 -3.44 -3.00 -0.36
CA VAL A 4 -3.69 -1.85 0.51
C VAL A 4 -5.02 -2.07 1.24
N GLY A 5 -4.93 -2.15 2.55
CA GLY A 5 -6.03 -2.32 3.49
C GLY A 5 -6.15 -3.72 4.09
N ASP A 6 -6.60 -3.74 5.35
CA ASP A 6 -6.65 -4.93 6.19
C ASP A 6 -7.56 -6.02 5.63
N VAL A 7 -8.79 -5.66 5.27
CA VAL A 7 -9.77 -6.61 4.72
C VAL A 7 -9.27 -7.22 3.41
N VAL A 8 -8.72 -6.40 2.51
CA VAL A 8 -8.19 -6.87 1.22
C VAL A 8 -7.04 -7.85 1.44
N THR A 9 -6.12 -7.47 2.32
CA THR A 9 -4.95 -8.29 2.66
C THR A 9 -5.38 -9.62 3.28
N ALA A 10 -6.32 -9.60 4.23
CA ALA A 10 -6.86 -10.81 4.85
C ALA A 10 -7.56 -11.72 3.83
N ARG A 11 -8.40 -11.18 2.93
CA ARG A 11 -9.06 -11.99 1.89
C ARG A 11 -8.07 -12.63 0.93
N LEU A 12 -6.97 -11.95 0.60
CA LEU A 12 -5.91 -12.53 -0.21
C LEU A 12 -5.23 -13.70 0.51
N LEU A 13 -4.94 -13.56 1.81
CA LEU A 13 -4.34 -14.63 2.62
C LEU A 13 -5.27 -15.84 2.75
N GLU A 14 -6.57 -15.64 2.98
CA GLU A 14 -7.56 -16.72 3.00
C GLU A 14 -7.58 -17.48 1.67
N ALA A 15 -7.37 -16.78 0.55
CA ALA A 15 -7.26 -17.37 -0.78
C ALA A 15 -5.88 -18.03 -1.04
N GLY A 16 -4.99 -18.08 -0.04
CA GLY A 16 -3.65 -18.65 -0.16
C GLY A 16 -2.69 -17.78 -0.98
N ARG A 17 -2.95 -16.47 -1.06
CA ARG A 17 -2.12 -15.50 -1.79
C ARG A 17 -1.53 -14.49 -0.82
N GLN A 18 -0.25 -14.64 -0.52
CA GLN A 18 0.49 -13.64 0.23
C GLN A 18 0.92 -12.49 -0.70
N PRO A 19 0.60 -11.22 -0.36
CA PRO A 19 1.13 -10.06 -1.07
C PRO A 19 2.64 -9.93 -0.88
N ASP A 20 3.34 -9.43 -1.89
CA ASP A 20 4.78 -9.11 -1.79
C ASP A 20 4.96 -7.84 -0.95
N VAL A 21 4.03 -6.88 -1.08
CA VAL A 21 3.92 -5.71 -0.22
C VAL A 21 2.48 -5.56 0.24
N ALA A 22 2.26 -5.36 1.53
CA ALA A 22 0.95 -5.08 2.11
C ALA A 22 1.03 -3.79 2.95
N ALA A 23 0.13 -2.83 2.72
CA ALA A 23 -0.08 -1.69 3.61
C ALA A 23 -1.39 -1.90 4.38
N ILE A 24 -1.32 -1.83 5.71
CA ILE A 24 -2.46 -2.06 6.61
C ILE A 24 -2.42 -1.05 7.76
N ASP A 25 -3.56 -0.54 8.22
CA ASP A 25 -3.62 0.45 9.29
C ASP A 25 -4.08 -0.14 10.64
N GLY A 26 -4.52 -1.40 10.64
CA GLY A 26 -5.00 -2.04 11.85
C GLY A 26 -6.31 -1.43 12.38
N ARG A 27 -7.03 -0.67 11.54
CA ARG A 27 -8.26 0.08 11.88
C ARG A 27 -9.24 0.08 10.71
N THR A 28 -10.00 -0.99 10.55
CA THR A 28 -11.16 -0.91 9.64
C THR A 28 -12.27 -0.08 10.29
N GLU A 29 -12.32 1.21 9.96
CA GLU A 29 -13.45 2.13 10.22
C GLU A 29 -13.82 2.36 11.69
N ARG A 30 -13.01 3.10 12.46
CA ARG A 30 -13.35 3.69 13.78
C ARG A 30 -13.77 2.71 14.90
N GLU A 31 -13.72 1.41 14.62
CA GLU A 31 -13.87 0.29 15.54
C GLU A 31 -12.67 -0.64 15.34
N PRO A 32 -12.20 -1.35 16.39
CA PRO A 32 -11.11 -2.32 16.23
C PRO A 32 -11.51 -3.34 15.16
N ILE A 33 -10.53 -3.75 14.35
CA ILE A 33 -10.69 -4.80 13.34
C ILE A 33 -11.40 -6.01 13.95
N ASP A 34 -12.31 -6.64 13.20
CA ASP A 34 -12.92 -7.91 13.61
C ASP A 34 -11.81 -8.90 13.99
N ASP A 35 -11.86 -9.49 15.19
CA ASP A 35 -10.83 -10.40 15.73
C ASP A 35 -10.43 -11.53 14.74
N GLU A 36 -11.34 -11.89 13.82
CA GLU A 36 -11.10 -12.84 12.73
C GLU A 36 -10.10 -12.32 11.68
N ILE A 37 -10.23 -11.06 11.26
CA ILE A 37 -9.32 -10.42 10.30
C ILE A 37 -7.93 -10.26 10.92
N ASP A 38 -7.85 -9.80 12.17
CA ASP A 38 -6.57 -9.70 12.89
C ASP A 38 -5.86 -11.05 12.98
N ALA A 39 -6.58 -12.12 13.32
CA ALA A 39 -6.02 -13.47 13.37
C ALA A 39 -5.54 -13.99 12.00
N ILE A 40 -6.16 -13.56 10.90
CA ILE A 40 -5.70 -13.88 9.54
C ILE A 40 -4.41 -13.10 9.21
N LEU A 41 -4.36 -11.81 9.56
CA LEU A 41 -3.21 -10.94 9.32
C LEU A 41 -1.98 -11.36 10.13
N ASP A 42 -2.15 -12.03 11.28
CA ASP A 42 -1.06 -12.72 12.01
C ASP A 42 -0.38 -13.82 11.18
N GLY A 43 -1.03 -14.30 10.13
CA GLY A 43 -0.46 -15.25 9.16
C GLY A 43 0.51 -14.63 8.16
N LEU A 44 0.64 -13.29 8.10
CA LEU A 44 1.62 -12.62 7.25
C LEU A 44 3.05 -13.03 7.64
N THR A 45 3.84 -13.37 6.64
CA THR A 45 5.27 -13.69 6.83
C THR A 45 6.16 -12.58 6.28
N GLY A 46 7.46 -12.65 6.57
CA GLY A 46 8.43 -11.67 6.08
C GLY A 46 8.62 -10.49 7.03
N ARG A 47 9.03 -9.35 6.48
CA ARG A 47 9.43 -8.17 7.26
C ARG A 47 8.21 -7.31 7.59
N ARG A 48 8.23 -6.68 8.77
CA ARG A 48 7.20 -5.72 9.18
C ARG A 48 7.81 -4.37 9.52
N VAL A 49 7.33 -3.33 8.85
CA VAL A 49 7.77 -1.93 9.01
C VAL A 49 6.59 -1.15 9.60
N ARG A 50 6.84 -0.29 10.58
CA ARG A 50 5.82 0.60 11.15
C ARG A 50 6.07 2.03 10.71
N VAL A 51 5.02 2.72 10.26
CA VAL A 51 5.06 4.12 9.83
C VAL A 51 3.86 4.86 10.38
N GLU A 52 3.94 6.19 10.47
CA GLU A 52 2.83 7.06 10.85
C GLU A 52 2.31 7.77 9.59
N ASN A 53 0.99 7.85 9.42
CA ASN A 53 0.38 8.59 8.32
C ASN A 53 -0.95 9.21 8.76
N GLU A 54 -1.03 10.54 8.82
CA GLU A 54 -2.25 11.21 9.23
C GLU A 54 -3.40 10.96 8.24
N SER A 55 -4.64 11.05 8.74
CA SER A 55 -5.84 10.88 7.92
C SER A 55 -5.83 11.77 6.68
N ALA A 56 -6.20 11.19 5.54
CA ALA A 56 -6.20 11.87 4.23
C ALA A 56 -4.83 12.49 3.82
N THR A 57 -3.71 11.95 4.30
CA THR A 57 -2.37 12.40 3.88
C THR A 57 -1.52 11.27 3.27
N LEU A 58 -0.39 11.64 2.67
CA LEU A 58 0.68 10.73 2.27
C LEU A 58 1.98 11.24 2.90
N SER A 59 2.37 10.63 4.02
CA SER A 59 3.59 10.97 4.74
C SER A 59 4.83 10.47 3.99
N GLU A 60 5.96 11.17 4.17
CA GLU A 60 7.24 10.75 3.61
C GLU A 60 7.63 9.33 4.06
N SER A 61 7.34 8.97 5.32
CA SER A 61 7.61 7.64 5.86
C SER A 61 6.79 6.55 5.18
N LEU A 62 5.51 6.81 4.88
CA LEU A 62 4.66 5.90 4.13
C LEU A 62 5.15 5.74 2.69
N LEU A 63 5.43 6.85 1.98
CA LEU A 63 5.93 6.82 0.60
C LEU A 63 7.25 6.04 0.50
N THR A 64 8.17 6.31 1.43
CA THR A 64 9.47 5.62 1.51
C THR A 64 9.29 4.14 1.80
N ALA A 65 8.43 3.77 2.75
CA ALA A 65 8.20 2.37 3.09
C ALA A 65 7.59 1.58 1.92
N ILE A 66 6.67 2.19 1.16
CA ILE A 66 6.09 1.54 -0.03
C ILE A 66 7.18 1.36 -1.09
N ARG A 67 7.96 2.39 -1.38
CA ARG A 67 9.07 2.30 -2.34
C ARG A 67 10.06 1.20 -1.94
N ASP A 68 10.56 1.24 -0.72
CA ASP A 68 11.56 0.28 -0.24
C ASP A 68 10.98 -1.15 -0.15
N GLY A 69 9.67 -1.28 0.07
CA GLY A 69 8.98 -2.57 0.01
C GLY A 69 8.89 -3.12 -1.42
N VAL A 70 8.63 -2.26 -2.41
CA VAL A 70 8.46 -2.67 -3.81
C VAL A 70 9.79 -2.85 -4.54
N HIS A 71 10.78 -2.00 -4.28
CA HIS A 71 12.08 -1.96 -4.96
C HIS A 71 13.24 -2.49 -4.10
N GLY A 72 12.95 -3.01 -2.91
CA GLY A 72 13.98 -3.56 -2.03
C GLY A 72 14.69 -4.77 -2.63
N GLU A 73 15.93 -5.01 -2.22
CA GLU A 73 16.78 -6.10 -2.77
C GLU A 73 16.35 -7.52 -2.34
N THR A 74 15.40 -7.63 -1.41
CA THR A 74 14.98 -8.93 -0.84
C THR A 74 13.67 -9.40 -1.45
N ASP A 75 13.59 -10.67 -1.84
CA ASP A 75 12.33 -11.34 -2.21
C ASP A 75 11.41 -11.63 -1.01
N ASP A 76 11.78 -11.20 0.20
CA ASP A 76 10.96 -11.39 1.39
C ASP A 76 9.74 -10.44 1.37
N PRO A 77 8.52 -10.94 1.58
CA PRO A 77 7.33 -10.11 1.68
C PRO A 77 7.46 -9.03 2.75
N VAL A 78 6.88 -7.86 2.50
CA VAL A 78 6.93 -6.70 3.40
C VAL A 78 5.53 -6.27 3.80
N THR A 79 5.28 -6.18 5.10
CA THR A 79 4.06 -5.57 5.66
C THR A 79 4.38 -4.21 6.25
N ILE A 80 3.75 -3.17 5.72
CA ILE A 80 3.78 -1.80 6.22
C ILE A 80 2.56 -1.60 7.12
N SER A 81 2.79 -1.48 8.41
CA SER A 81 1.76 -1.14 9.40
C SER A 81 1.72 0.36 9.61
N VAL A 82 0.59 0.97 9.28
CA VAL A 82 0.37 2.39 9.33
C VAL A 82 -0.34 2.73 10.64
N ASP A 83 0.25 3.59 11.47
CA ASP A 83 -0.50 4.25 12.54
C ASP A 83 -1.18 5.48 11.96
N GLY A 84 -2.48 5.36 11.70
CA GLY A 84 -3.29 6.38 11.05
C GLY A 84 -4.13 5.79 9.94
N GLU A 85 -4.08 6.33 8.71
CA GLU A 85 -4.84 5.83 7.54
C GLU A 85 -3.90 5.43 6.40
N GLU A 86 -4.25 4.38 5.67
CA GLU A 86 -3.55 3.84 4.49
C GLU A 86 -4.32 4.05 3.18
N ASP A 87 -5.54 4.59 3.20
CA ASP A 87 -6.45 4.75 2.05
C ASP A 87 -5.77 5.32 0.78
N LEU A 88 -4.91 6.33 0.95
CA LEU A 88 -4.24 6.98 -0.17
C LEU A 88 -3.04 6.21 -0.69
N ALA A 89 -2.56 5.18 0.03
CA ALA A 89 -1.39 4.37 -0.33
C ALA A 89 -1.56 3.58 -1.63
N ALA A 90 -2.80 3.39 -2.10
CA ALA A 90 -3.08 2.75 -3.39
C ALA A 90 -2.42 3.50 -4.56
N LEU A 91 -2.40 4.84 -4.53
CA LEU A 91 -1.79 5.64 -5.60
C LEU A 91 -0.27 5.46 -5.69
N PRO A 92 0.54 5.70 -4.63
CA PRO A 92 1.97 5.46 -4.69
C PRO A 92 2.29 3.97 -4.95
N ALA A 93 1.50 3.02 -4.44
CA ALA A 93 1.65 1.61 -4.79
C ALA A 93 1.52 1.34 -6.29
N ILE A 94 0.54 1.96 -6.96
CA ILE A 94 0.37 1.87 -8.43
C ILE A 94 1.53 2.54 -9.17
N VAL A 95 2.05 3.65 -8.65
CA VAL A 95 3.17 4.36 -9.28
C VAL A 95 4.47 3.55 -9.23
N LEU A 96 4.71 2.85 -8.13
CA LEU A 96 5.94 2.09 -7.88
C LEU A 96 5.90 0.67 -8.45
N ALA A 97 4.71 0.08 -8.61
CA ALA A 97 4.54 -1.27 -9.11
C ALA A 97 5.06 -1.44 -10.54
N GLU A 98 5.72 -2.57 -10.80
CA GLU A 98 6.17 -2.92 -12.15
C GLU A 98 4.97 -3.15 -13.10
N THR A 99 5.09 -2.75 -14.36
CA THR A 99 4.09 -3.03 -15.40
C THR A 99 3.79 -4.52 -15.48
N GLY A 100 2.51 -4.89 -15.44
CA GLY A 100 2.04 -6.28 -15.37
C GLY A 100 1.78 -6.78 -13.95
N SER A 101 2.20 -6.04 -12.91
CA SER A 101 1.85 -6.32 -11.52
C SER A 101 0.39 -6.03 -11.22
N SER A 102 -0.07 -6.51 -10.07
CA SER A 102 -1.41 -6.26 -9.54
C SER A 102 -1.32 -5.45 -8.26
N VAL A 103 -2.09 -4.37 -8.19
CA VAL A 103 -2.39 -3.64 -6.95
C VAL A 103 -3.85 -3.93 -6.61
N VAL A 104 -4.12 -4.33 -5.36
CA VAL A 104 -5.48 -4.58 -4.87
C VAL A 104 -5.72 -3.69 -3.66
N TYR A 105 -6.81 -2.92 -3.66
CA TYR A 105 -7.12 -2.05 -2.53
C TYR A 105 -8.61 -2.08 -2.19
N GLY A 106 -8.94 -1.70 -0.97
CA GLY A 106 -10.33 -1.59 -0.49
C GLY A 106 -10.93 -0.24 -0.89
N GLN A 107 -12.16 -0.24 -1.39
CA GLN A 107 -12.89 0.99 -1.69
C GLN A 107 -14.26 0.98 -1.01
N PRO A 108 -14.56 1.98 -0.15
CA PRO A 108 -15.86 2.10 0.50
C PRO A 108 -17.01 2.08 -0.50
N GLY A 109 -17.98 1.17 -0.27
CA GLY A 109 -19.16 1.00 -1.12
C GLY A 109 -18.93 0.23 -2.43
N GLU A 110 -17.68 -0.06 -2.82
CA GLU A 110 -17.33 -0.81 -4.03
C GLU A 110 -16.68 -2.17 -3.73
N GLY A 111 -16.05 -2.32 -2.56
CA GLY A 111 -15.38 -3.55 -2.14
C GLY A 111 -13.92 -3.59 -2.58
N MET A 112 -13.40 -4.79 -2.92
CA MET A 112 -12.02 -4.93 -3.40
C MET A 112 -11.91 -4.49 -4.86
N VAL A 113 -11.00 -3.55 -5.12
CA VAL A 113 -10.65 -3.09 -6.46
C VAL A 113 -9.31 -3.70 -6.86
N HIS A 114 -9.27 -4.32 -8.03
CA HIS A 114 -8.06 -4.83 -8.65
C HIS A 114 -7.61 -3.91 -9.78
N VAL A 115 -6.35 -3.53 -9.73
CA VAL A 115 -5.69 -2.73 -10.76
C VAL A 115 -4.56 -3.56 -11.36
N ALA A 116 -4.71 -3.89 -12.64
CA ALA A 116 -3.60 -4.39 -13.45
C ALA A 116 -2.74 -3.19 -13.88
N VAL A 117 -1.49 -3.16 -13.44
CA VAL A 117 -0.61 -2.00 -13.62
C VAL A 117 -0.09 -1.98 -15.06
N ASP A 118 -0.32 -0.87 -15.75
CA ASP A 118 0.25 -0.54 -17.03
C ASP A 118 0.67 0.93 -17.07
N ASP A 119 1.34 1.34 -18.15
CA ASP A 119 1.88 2.69 -18.27
C ASP A 119 0.78 3.78 -18.19
N ALA A 120 -0.43 3.48 -18.67
CA ALA A 120 -1.55 4.43 -18.66
C ALA A 120 -2.14 4.59 -17.26
N VAL A 121 -2.28 3.49 -16.52
CA VAL A 121 -2.72 3.47 -15.13
C VAL A 121 -1.70 4.16 -14.23
N THR A 122 -0.41 3.87 -14.41
CA THR A 122 0.68 4.51 -13.68
C THR A 122 0.74 6.02 -13.96
N ALA A 123 0.57 6.44 -15.23
CA ALA A 123 0.49 7.86 -15.57
C ALA A 123 -0.72 8.54 -14.91
N THR A 124 -1.89 7.86 -14.90
CA THR A 124 -3.10 8.37 -14.23
C THR A 124 -2.89 8.52 -12.73
N ALA A 125 -2.25 7.55 -12.07
CA ALA A 125 -1.95 7.64 -10.64
C ALA A 125 -1.00 8.80 -10.32
N ARG A 126 0.05 8.99 -11.13
CA ARG A 126 0.96 10.16 -11.03
C ARG A 126 0.20 11.48 -11.22
N ASP A 127 -0.67 11.56 -12.23
CA ASP A 127 -1.49 12.76 -12.50
C ASP A 127 -2.45 13.08 -11.35
N LEU A 128 -2.96 12.07 -10.65
CA LEU A 128 -3.80 12.26 -9.46
C LEU A 128 -2.98 12.76 -8.28
N LEU A 129 -1.80 12.16 -8.00
CA LEU A 129 -0.89 12.62 -6.94
C LEU A 129 -0.45 14.06 -7.16
N ALA A 130 -0.17 14.46 -8.40
CA ALA A 130 0.21 15.84 -8.73
C ALA A 130 -0.90 16.89 -8.51
N ARG A 131 -2.14 16.46 -8.20
CA ARG A 131 -3.27 17.34 -7.89
C ARG A 131 -3.53 17.46 -6.39
N PHE A 132 -2.77 16.76 -5.55
CA PHE A 132 -2.93 16.84 -4.10
C PHE A 132 -2.46 18.19 -3.58
N ASP A 133 -2.99 18.59 -2.43
CA ASP A 133 -2.50 19.75 -1.70
C ASP A 133 -1.23 19.36 -0.91
N GLY A 134 -0.14 20.12 -1.07
CA GLY A 134 1.13 19.88 -0.38
C GLY A 134 2.34 19.99 -1.29
N ASP A 135 3.48 19.46 -0.84
CA ASP A 135 4.71 19.38 -1.64
C ASP A 135 4.71 18.10 -2.51
N THR A 136 3.94 18.16 -3.60
CA THR A 136 3.79 17.02 -4.53
C THR A 136 5.08 16.72 -5.28
N ASP A 137 5.93 17.73 -5.50
CA ASP A 137 7.23 17.55 -6.15
C ASP A 137 8.16 16.71 -5.27
N ALA A 138 8.20 16.98 -3.96
CA ALA A 138 8.95 16.16 -3.01
C ALA A 138 8.40 14.73 -2.93
N ALA A 139 7.07 14.56 -2.93
CA ALA A 139 6.45 13.23 -2.91
C ALA A 139 6.83 12.42 -4.16
N LEU A 140 6.74 13.01 -5.35
CA LEU A 140 7.14 12.34 -6.60
C LEU A 140 8.65 12.05 -6.63
N ALA A 141 9.49 12.96 -6.13
CA ALA A 141 10.92 12.73 -6.03
C ALA A 141 11.28 11.53 -5.13
N ILE A 142 10.51 11.30 -4.05
CA ILE A 142 10.68 10.09 -3.22
C ILE A 142 10.37 8.84 -4.03
N LEU A 143 9.29 8.84 -4.81
CA LEU A 143 8.83 7.70 -5.61
C LEU A 143 9.74 7.40 -6.81
N ASP A 144 10.40 8.42 -7.35
CA ASP A 144 11.32 8.29 -8.49
C ASP A 144 12.77 8.01 -8.07
N ALA A 145 13.08 8.04 -6.77
CA ALA A 145 14.41 7.68 -6.27
C ALA A 145 14.66 6.17 -6.44
N ASP A 146 15.87 5.79 -6.84
CA ASP A 146 16.32 4.41 -6.81
C ASP A 146 16.24 3.88 -5.35
N GLY A 147 15.92 2.59 -5.18
CA GLY A 147 15.67 1.93 -3.89
C GLY A 147 16.79 2.13 -2.84
N PRO A 148 16.59 1.68 -1.59
CA PRO A 148 17.46 2.07 -0.48
C PRO A 148 18.95 1.75 -0.75
N ASP A 149 19.81 2.75 -0.57
CA ASP A 149 21.30 2.68 -0.60
C ASP A 149 21.87 1.72 0.47
#